data_AF-A0A7C5W3Y7-F1
#
_entry.id   AF-A0A7C5W3Y7-F1
#
_cell.length_a   1.000
_cell.length_b   1.000
_cell.length_c   1.000
_cell.angle_alpha   90.00
_cell.angle_beta   90.00
_cell.angle_gamma   90.00
#
_symmetry.space_group_name_H-M   'P 1'
#
loop_
_entity.id
_entity.type
_entity.pdbx_description
1 polymer ?
#
loop_
_entity_poly.entity_id
_entity_poly.type
_entity_poly.pdbx_seq_one_letter_code
_entity_poly.pdbx_strand_id
1 'polypeptide(L)'
;MLKKRLAVFMFMAAGAALMAQDEAGMNVQKIVTDAVLSGKALSAYVEMFGQNMRARAVRADADGVVFSVAGTEIPKRWDDFKPYELLRLARSAAQENGETYLLLARYALRHDMKDEAVELARRAGEINPALQETAEKEVVQKVIPPEQPRASALIVRTPAEAAVKPSVPRKYSWEPVGIGGGGGMFSPASSPHDPNLMFVNSDMGHFLRSTDGGRSWRMYNFREITGHTVCRPIFHPQNPNTAYTYCRKGVMTTSDRGETWRKLADIQGNVLELAIDPDAPAFMLAGTDSGVMRSMDGGATWQAASGVTDSVVGLFIDRNSTVDRRSCFAGGSGGVFRSTD
;
A
#
# COMPACT_ATOMS: atom_id res chain seq x y z
N MET A 1 -27.58 -14.84 -12.45
CA MET A 1 -27.21 -13.41 -12.49
C MET A 1 -28.26 -12.48 -11.86
N LEU A 2 -29.56 -12.76 -11.97
CA LEU A 2 -30.64 -11.93 -11.43
C LEU A 2 -30.60 -11.78 -9.88
N LYS A 3 -30.26 -12.85 -9.14
CA LYS A 3 -30.12 -12.82 -7.66
C LYS A 3 -28.94 -11.95 -7.15
N LYS A 4 -27.84 -11.88 -7.90
CA LYS A 4 -26.69 -11.02 -7.55
C LYS A 4 -26.97 -9.53 -7.85
N ARG A 5 -27.73 -9.25 -8.91
CA ARG A 5 -28.18 -7.88 -9.23
C ARG A 5 -29.25 -7.37 -8.25
N LEU A 6 -30.14 -8.23 -7.78
CA LEU A 6 -31.14 -7.89 -6.75
C LEU A 6 -30.50 -7.58 -5.40
N ALA A 7 -29.43 -8.28 -5.02
CA ALA A 7 -28.66 -8.00 -3.81
C ALA A 7 -27.94 -6.65 -3.86
N VAL A 8 -27.31 -6.30 -4.99
CA VAL A 8 -26.67 -5.00 -5.19
C VAL A 8 -27.69 -3.85 -5.20
N PHE A 9 -28.89 -4.07 -5.77
CA PHE A 9 -29.97 -3.07 -5.80
C PHE A 9 -30.58 -2.83 -4.42
N MET A 10 -30.78 -3.88 -3.61
CA MET A 10 -31.23 -3.78 -2.22
C MET A 10 -30.16 -3.10 -1.32
N PHE A 11 -28.87 -3.27 -1.63
CA PHE A 11 -27.75 -2.62 -0.92
C PHE A 11 -27.64 -1.12 -1.22
N MET A 12 -27.85 -0.71 -2.48
CA MET A 12 -27.92 0.72 -2.86
C MET A 12 -29.12 1.41 -2.20
N ALA A 13 -30.25 0.70 -2.06
CA ALA A 13 -31.42 1.20 -1.35
C ALA A 13 -31.19 1.34 0.17
N ALA A 14 -30.43 0.42 0.79
CA ALA A 14 -30.06 0.51 2.21
C ALA A 14 -29.04 1.62 2.50
N GLY A 15 -28.10 1.87 1.57
CA GLY A 15 -27.18 3.00 1.65
C GLY A 15 -27.86 4.36 1.45
N ALA A 16 -28.87 4.44 0.57
CA ALA A 16 -29.70 5.63 0.40
C ALA A 16 -30.63 5.87 1.60
N ALA A 17 -31.15 4.81 2.23
CA ALA A 17 -31.97 4.89 3.44
C ALA A 17 -31.18 5.33 4.69
N LEU A 18 -29.86 5.13 4.73
CA LEU A 18 -28.99 5.65 5.80
C LEU A 18 -28.74 7.17 5.69
N MET A 19 -29.01 7.77 4.52
CA MET A 19 -28.78 9.19 4.23
C MET A 19 -30.06 10.03 4.29
N ALA A 20 -31.24 9.41 4.42
CA ALA A 20 -32.50 10.10 4.62
C ALA A 20 -32.79 10.19 6.13
N GLN A 21 -32.85 11.41 6.67
CA GLN A 21 -33.41 11.64 7.99
C GLN A 21 -34.90 11.26 8.01
N ASP A 22 -35.30 10.73 9.15
CA ASP A 22 -36.62 10.31 9.61
C ASP A 22 -37.83 11.02 8.98
N GLU A 23 -38.72 10.26 8.33
CA GLU A 23 -40.09 10.72 8.04
C GLU A 23 -41.16 9.62 8.16
N ALA A 24 -40.89 8.49 8.82
CA ALA A 24 -41.92 7.45 8.93
C ALA A 24 -41.91 6.59 10.21
N GLY A 25 -41.12 6.94 11.24
CA GLY A 25 -41.15 6.20 12.51
C GLY A 25 -40.88 4.70 12.40
N MET A 26 -40.34 4.24 11.26
CA MET A 26 -39.86 2.87 11.08
C MET A 26 -38.40 2.83 11.50
N ASN A 27 -38.09 1.95 12.46
CA ASN A 27 -36.74 1.70 12.89
C ASN A 27 -35.99 0.89 11.81
N VAL A 28 -35.56 1.57 10.76
CA VAL A 28 -34.81 1.04 9.61
C VAL A 28 -33.56 0.28 10.08
N GLN A 29 -32.96 0.73 11.19
CA GLN A 29 -31.81 0.08 11.81
C GLN A 29 -32.14 -1.33 12.29
N LYS A 30 -33.33 -1.55 12.85
CA LYS A 30 -33.81 -2.88 13.28
C LYS A 30 -34.12 -3.80 12.09
N ILE A 31 -34.73 -3.28 11.02
CA ILE A 31 -35.06 -4.07 9.82
C ILE A 31 -33.78 -4.51 9.09
N VAL A 32 -32.79 -3.62 8.99
CA VAL A 32 -31.48 -3.94 8.41
C VAL A 32 -30.75 -4.96 9.30
N THR A 33 -30.82 -4.81 10.63
CA THR A 33 -30.23 -5.76 11.58
C THR A 33 -30.88 -7.14 11.47
N ASP A 34 -32.22 -7.23 11.44
CA ASP A 34 -32.96 -8.50 11.33
C ASP A 34 -32.73 -9.18 9.97
N ALA A 35 -32.61 -8.40 8.88
CA ALA A 35 -32.28 -8.92 7.55
C ALA A 35 -30.83 -9.45 7.48
N VAL A 36 -29.88 -8.78 8.13
CA VAL A 36 -28.46 -9.19 8.21
C VAL A 36 -28.26 -10.41 9.13
N LEU A 37 -29.07 -10.53 10.19
CA LEU A 37 -29.05 -11.64 11.15
C LEU A 37 -29.69 -12.95 10.62
N SER A 38 -30.28 -12.95 9.41
CA SER A 38 -30.80 -14.17 8.76
C SER A 38 -29.72 -15.15 8.25
N GLY A 39 -28.47 -14.97 8.69
CA GLY A 39 -27.44 -16.01 8.71
C GLY A 39 -26.64 -16.24 7.42
N LYS A 40 -27.03 -15.66 6.27
CA LYS A 40 -26.30 -15.84 4.99
C LYS A 40 -25.57 -14.60 4.46
N ALA A 41 -25.77 -13.43 5.06
CA ALA A 41 -25.19 -12.17 4.59
C ALA A 41 -24.05 -11.63 5.46
N LEU A 42 -23.82 -12.20 6.65
CA LEU A 42 -22.89 -11.65 7.65
C LEU A 42 -21.41 -11.82 7.26
N SER A 43 -21.01 -12.94 6.62
CA SER A 43 -19.61 -13.14 6.23
C SER A 43 -19.18 -12.17 5.11
N ALA A 44 -20.07 -11.94 4.14
CA ALA A 44 -19.84 -10.98 3.06
C ALA A 44 -19.82 -9.53 3.58
N TYR A 45 -20.66 -9.19 4.57
CA TYR A 45 -20.68 -7.85 5.17
C TYR A 45 -19.42 -7.57 6.01
N VAL A 46 -18.92 -8.56 6.74
CA VAL A 46 -17.65 -8.47 7.49
C VAL A 46 -16.43 -8.43 6.54
N GLU A 47 -16.44 -9.19 5.44
CA GLU A 47 -15.39 -9.10 4.40
C GLU A 47 -15.40 -7.73 3.68
N MET A 48 -16.58 -7.15 3.43
CA MET A 48 -16.72 -5.93 2.63
C MET A 48 -16.61 -4.63 3.44
N PHE A 49 -17.04 -4.62 4.71
CA PHE A 49 -17.08 -3.43 5.59
C PHE A 49 -16.30 -3.56 6.89
N GLY A 50 -15.62 -4.69 7.12
CA GLY A 50 -14.73 -4.88 8.27
C GLY A 50 -13.55 -3.90 8.35
N GLN A 51 -13.44 -2.95 7.43
CA GLN A 51 -12.49 -1.83 7.52
C GLN A 51 -12.90 -0.76 8.54
N ASN A 52 -14.19 -0.63 8.89
CA ASN A 52 -14.69 0.45 9.76
C ASN A 52 -15.34 0.02 11.08
N MET A 53 -15.51 -1.27 11.35
CA MET A 53 -15.99 -1.74 12.65
C MET A 53 -14.84 -2.26 13.50
N ARG A 54 -14.71 -1.73 14.72
CA ARG A 54 -13.73 -2.13 15.75
C ARG A 54 -14.03 -3.55 16.24
N ALA A 55 -13.78 -4.57 15.42
CA ALA A 55 -13.86 -5.96 15.83
C ALA A 55 -12.71 -6.27 16.80
N ARG A 56 -13.04 -6.62 18.05
CA ARG A 56 -12.05 -7.02 19.06
C ARG A 56 -12.12 -8.53 19.24
N ALA A 57 -10.97 -9.20 19.21
CA ALA A 57 -10.90 -10.59 19.66
C ALA A 57 -11.15 -10.62 21.17
N VAL A 58 -12.18 -11.32 21.61
CA VAL A 58 -12.57 -11.40 23.03
C VAL A 58 -12.18 -12.73 23.66
N ARG A 59 -12.06 -13.79 22.85
CA ARG A 59 -11.62 -15.12 23.29
C ARG A 59 -10.97 -15.87 22.14
N ALA A 60 -9.94 -16.66 22.44
CA ALA A 60 -9.33 -17.59 21.51
C ALA A 60 -9.06 -18.92 22.21
N ASP A 61 -9.21 -20.02 21.49
CA ASP A 61 -8.96 -21.38 21.97
C ASP A 61 -8.37 -22.25 20.85
N ALA A 62 -8.31 -23.57 21.09
CA ALA A 62 -7.79 -24.52 20.13
C ALA A 62 -8.62 -24.63 18.84
N ASP A 63 -9.91 -24.27 18.87
CA ASP A 63 -10.85 -24.43 17.77
C ASP A 63 -10.99 -23.16 16.92
N GLY A 64 -10.75 -21.99 17.51
CA GLY A 64 -10.78 -20.73 16.78
C GLY A 64 -10.67 -19.46 17.63
N VAL A 65 -11.19 -18.37 17.08
CA VAL A 65 -11.25 -17.05 17.72
C VAL A 65 -12.69 -16.54 17.70
N VAL A 66 -13.13 -15.96 18.81
CA VAL A 66 -14.40 -15.25 18.93
C VAL A 66 -14.13 -13.74 18.88
N PHE A 67 -14.78 -13.07 17.93
CA PHE A 67 -14.77 -11.63 17.83
C PHE A 67 -16.03 -11.03 18.45
N SER A 68 -15.89 -9.90 19.14
CA SER A 68 -17.04 -9.05 19.47
C SER A 68 -17.11 -7.88 18.49
N VAL A 69 -18.29 -7.71 17.88
CA VAL A 69 -18.61 -6.57 17.02
C VAL A 69 -19.93 -5.99 17.51
N ALA A 70 -19.87 -4.78 18.06
CA ALA A 70 -21.04 -4.08 18.62
C ALA A 70 -21.85 -4.92 19.63
N GLY A 71 -21.17 -5.75 20.44
CA GLY A 71 -21.79 -6.60 21.46
C GLY A 71 -22.21 -7.99 20.99
N THR A 72 -22.10 -8.29 19.69
CA THR A 72 -22.38 -9.63 19.14
C THR A 72 -21.10 -10.44 19.02
N GLU A 73 -21.13 -11.67 19.53
CA GLU A 73 -20.03 -12.63 19.41
C GLU A 73 -20.09 -13.40 18.09
N ILE A 74 -18.96 -13.45 17.38
CA ILE A 74 -18.81 -14.10 16.08
C ILE A 74 -17.64 -15.09 16.17
N PRO A 75 -17.91 -16.41 16.27
CA PRO A 75 -16.86 -17.42 16.23
C PRO A 75 -16.33 -17.61 14.81
N LYS A 76 -15.00 -17.74 14.67
CA LYS A 76 -14.32 -18.08 13.42
C LYS A 76 -13.30 -19.17 13.68
N ARG A 77 -13.36 -20.26 12.91
CA ARG A 77 -12.44 -21.39 13.06
C ARG A 77 -11.09 -21.06 12.47
N TRP A 78 -10.05 -21.71 12.98
CA TRP A 78 -8.69 -21.55 12.45
C TRP A 78 -8.60 -21.85 10.94
N ASP A 79 -9.31 -22.87 10.47
CA ASP A 79 -9.33 -23.28 9.05
C ASP A 79 -10.00 -22.25 8.13
N ASP A 80 -10.81 -21.34 8.68
CA ASP A 80 -11.50 -20.30 7.91
C ASP A 80 -10.64 -19.04 7.71
N PHE A 81 -9.45 -18.97 8.32
CA PHE A 81 -8.54 -17.84 8.16
C PHE A 81 -7.69 -17.97 6.92
N LYS A 82 -7.57 -16.85 6.18
CA LYS A 82 -6.53 -16.72 5.16
C LYS A 82 -5.20 -16.33 5.85
N PRO A 83 -4.04 -16.81 5.37
CA PRO A 83 -2.75 -16.58 6.02
C PRO A 83 -2.44 -15.10 6.35
N TYR A 84 -2.85 -14.17 5.50
CA TYR A 84 -2.62 -12.74 5.70
C TYR A 84 -3.55 -12.07 6.74
N GLU A 85 -4.65 -12.71 7.12
CA GLU A 85 -5.57 -12.19 8.14
C GLU A 85 -4.98 -12.29 9.55
N LEU A 86 -3.98 -13.16 9.72
CA LEU A 86 -3.35 -13.49 11.00
C LEU A 86 -2.59 -12.32 11.62
N LEU A 87 -1.84 -11.57 10.80
CA LEU A 87 -1.13 -10.35 11.22
C LEU A 87 -2.08 -9.22 11.60
N ARG A 88 -3.34 -9.29 11.15
CA ARG A 88 -4.39 -8.33 11.53
C ARG A 88 -5.02 -8.72 12.86
N LEU A 89 -5.22 -10.03 13.12
CA LEU A 89 -5.60 -10.53 14.45
C LEU A 89 -4.57 -10.21 15.52
N ALA A 90 -3.28 -10.46 15.24
CA ALA A 90 -2.19 -10.16 16.18
C ALA A 90 -2.14 -8.66 16.54
N ARG A 91 -2.60 -7.80 15.61
CA ARG A 91 -2.73 -6.34 15.82
C ARG A 91 -4.02 -5.93 16.53
N SER A 92 -5.13 -6.64 16.38
CA SER A 92 -6.38 -6.33 17.11
C SER A 92 -6.45 -6.96 18.50
N ALA A 93 -5.74 -8.07 18.71
CA ALA A 93 -5.50 -8.70 20.01
C ALA A 93 -4.45 -7.95 20.85
N ALA A 94 -3.89 -6.86 20.31
CA ALA A 94 -2.95 -6.01 21.01
C ALA A 94 -3.62 -5.35 22.22
N GLN A 95 -3.56 -6.02 23.37
CA GLN A 95 -2.88 -5.50 24.56
C GLN A 95 -2.86 -6.45 25.77
N GLU A 96 -3.56 -7.60 25.80
CA GLU A 96 -3.86 -8.20 27.13
C GLU A 96 -3.76 -9.75 27.28
N ASN A 97 -3.48 -10.55 26.24
CA ASN A 97 -3.47 -12.02 26.42
C ASN A 97 -2.34 -12.77 25.67
N GLY A 98 -1.32 -13.22 26.41
CA GLY A 98 -0.20 -14.00 25.89
C GLY A 98 -0.58 -15.39 25.34
N GLU A 99 -1.65 -16.02 25.83
CA GLU A 99 -2.10 -17.34 25.33
C GLU A 99 -2.62 -17.25 23.89
N THR A 100 -3.25 -16.13 23.54
CA THR A 100 -3.72 -15.87 22.17
C THR A 100 -2.53 -15.76 21.22
N TYR A 101 -1.44 -15.10 21.63
CA TYR A 101 -0.21 -15.02 20.83
C TYR A 101 0.43 -16.40 20.62
N LEU A 102 0.45 -17.26 21.65
CA LEU A 102 0.98 -18.62 21.52
C LEU A 102 0.13 -19.49 20.58
N LEU A 103 -1.20 -19.36 20.61
CA LEU A 103 -2.10 -20.04 19.66
C LEU A 103 -1.84 -19.58 18.21
N LEU A 104 -1.70 -18.28 18.00
CA LEU A 104 -1.37 -17.70 16.69
C LEU A 104 0.00 -18.17 16.19
N ALA A 105 1.00 -18.26 17.08
CA ALA A 105 2.34 -18.75 16.73
C ALA A 105 2.31 -20.23 16.28
N ARG A 106 1.55 -21.08 16.98
CA ARG A 106 1.34 -22.49 16.59
C ARG A 106 0.62 -22.61 15.25
N TYR A 107 -0.37 -21.75 14.98
CA TYR A 107 -1.03 -21.72 13.69
C TYR A 107 -0.05 -21.32 12.57
N ALA A 108 0.69 -20.22 12.74
CA ALA A 108 1.67 -19.75 11.76
C ALA A 108 2.69 -20.85 11.41
N LEU A 109 3.17 -21.58 12.43
CA LEU A 109 4.08 -22.70 12.24
C LEU A 109 3.48 -23.85 11.42
N ARG A 110 2.20 -24.20 11.63
CA ARG A 110 1.51 -25.25 10.83
C ARG A 110 1.34 -24.87 9.36
N HIS A 111 1.35 -23.57 9.05
CA HIS A 111 1.17 -23.04 7.70
C HIS A 111 2.49 -22.54 7.07
N ASP A 112 3.64 -23.02 7.57
CA ASP A 112 4.99 -22.72 7.05
C ASP A 112 5.39 -21.22 7.10
N MET A 113 4.72 -20.43 7.96
CA MET A 113 5.02 -19.01 8.19
C MET A 113 6.04 -18.87 9.33
N LYS A 114 7.29 -19.25 9.04
CA LYS A 114 8.34 -19.46 10.06
C LYS A 114 8.73 -18.20 10.83
N ASP A 115 8.90 -17.07 10.14
CA ASP A 115 9.34 -15.81 10.75
C ASP A 115 8.24 -15.22 11.64
N GLU A 116 6.99 -15.24 11.16
CA GLU A 116 5.83 -14.82 11.92
C GLU A 116 5.58 -15.70 13.14
N ALA A 117 5.79 -17.01 13.03
CA ALA A 117 5.66 -17.94 14.14
C ALA A 117 6.63 -17.60 15.28
N VAL A 118 7.91 -17.31 14.96
CA VAL A 118 8.92 -16.94 15.95
C VAL A 118 8.59 -15.60 16.62
N GLU A 119 8.15 -14.60 15.85
CA GLU A 119 7.80 -13.29 16.39
C GLU A 119 6.60 -13.37 17.35
N LEU A 120 5.55 -14.09 16.95
CA LEU A 120 4.35 -14.29 17.78
C LEU A 120 4.68 -15.08 19.05
N ALA A 121 5.55 -16.09 18.97
CA ALA A 121 6.00 -16.88 20.12
C ALA A 121 6.78 -16.03 21.14
N ARG A 122 7.69 -15.16 20.68
CA ARG A 122 8.41 -14.23 21.55
C ARG A 122 7.46 -13.26 22.24
N ARG A 123 6.50 -12.71 21.50
CA ARG A 123 5.51 -11.79 22.05
C ARG A 123 4.61 -12.45 23.10
N ALA A 124 4.28 -13.73 22.94
CA ALA A 124 3.56 -14.51 23.96
C ALA A 124 4.32 -14.55 25.29
N GLY A 125 5.64 -14.80 25.25
CA GLY A 125 6.51 -14.82 26.43
C GLY A 125 6.73 -13.44 27.04
N GLU A 126 6.81 -12.38 26.23
CA GLU A 126 6.91 -11.00 26.74
C GLU A 126 5.66 -10.56 27.51
N ILE A 127 4.47 -10.93 27.02
CA ILE A 127 3.18 -10.58 27.64
C ILE A 127 2.88 -11.48 28.84
N ASN A 128 3.22 -12.76 28.74
CA ASN A 128 3.07 -13.73 29.83
C ASN A 128 4.37 -14.54 29.98
N PRO A 129 5.27 -14.15 30.90
CA PRO A 129 6.54 -14.84 31.12
C PRO A 129 6.41 -16.34 31.43
N ALA A 130 5.27 -16.78 31.97
CA ALA A 130 5.02 -18.21 32.20
C ALA A 130 4.91 -19.03 30.90
N LEU A 131 4.66 -18.38 29.76
CA LEU A 131 4.60 -19.01 28.44
C LEU A 131 5.96 -19.04 27.72
N GLN A 132 7.00 -18.39 28.24
CA GLN A 132 8.28 -18.22 27.55
C GLN A 132 8.95 -19.56 27.21
N GLU A 133 9.00 -20.49 28.17
CA GLU A 133 9.58 -21.82 27.95
C GLU A 133 8.78 -22.65 26.93
N THR A 134 7.46 -22.57 27.00
CA THR A 134 6.55 -23.26 26.08
C THR A 134 6.68 -22.71 24.66
N ALA A 135 6.71 -21.38 24.50
CA ALA A 135 6.87 -20.70 23.23
C ALA A 135 8.22 -21.03 22.57
N GLU A 136 9.28 -21.08 23.37
CA GLU A 136 10.63 -21.44 22.91
C GLU A 136 10.68 -22.89 22.40
N LYS A 137 10.19 -23.84 23.20
CA LYS A 137 10.22 -25.28 22.86
C LYS A 137 9.30 -25.65 21.70
N GLU A 138 8.09 -25.12 21.70
CA GLU A 138 7.07 -25.57 20.75
C GLU A 138 7.14 -24.88 19.39
N VAL A 139 7.74 -23.68 19.34
CA VAL A 139 7.77 -22.84 18.14
C VAL A 139 9.21 -22.47 17.75
N VAL A 140 9.94 -21.75 18.61
CA VAL A 140 11.24 -21.17 18.23
C VAL A 140 12.26 -22.25 17.86
N GLN A 141 12.43 -23.29 18.68
CA GLN A 141 13.38 -24.37 18.44
C GLN A 141 13.01 -25.26 17.23
N LYS A 142 11.75 -25.24 16.79
CA LYS A 142 11.33 -25.94 15.57
C LYS A 142 11.66 -25.17 14.30
N VAL A 143 11.83 -23.85 14.41
CA VAL A 143 12.19 -22.96 13.30
C VAL A 143 13.71 -22.73 13.24
N ILE A 144 14.31 -22.48 14.40
CA ILE A 144 15.74 -22.16 14.57
C ILE A 144 16.38 -23.31 15.35
N PRO A 145 17.03 -24.29 14.69
CA PRO A 145 17.73 -25.35 15.39
C PRO A 145 18.93 -24.78 16.18
N PRO A 146 19.25 -25.33 17.36
CA PRO A 146 20.40 -24.86 18.15
C PRO A 146 21.70 -25.02 17.37
N GLU A 147 22.57 -24.00 17.41
CA GLU A 147 23.88 -24.03 16.76
C GLU A 147 24.69 -25.25 17.23
N GLN A 148 25.12 -26.09 16.29
CA GLN A 148 26.13 -27.12 16.58
C GLN A 148 27.50 -26.44 16.75
N PRO A 149 28.29 -26.81 17.78
CA PRO A 149 29.60 -26.21 17.99
C PRO A 149 30.53 -26.53 16.81
N ARG A 150 30.95 -25.49 16.07
CA ARG A 150 31.89 -25.63 14.96
C ARG A 150 33.30 -25.89 15.49
N ALA A 151 33.91 -26.97 15.00
CA ALA A 151 35.33 -27.26 15.18
C ALA A 151 36.18 -26.11 14.64
N SER A 152 37.17 -25.68 15.43
CA SER A 152 38.06 -24.56 15.14
C SER A 152 38.99 -24.89 13.97
N ALA A 153 38.78 -24.25 12.82
CA ALA A 153 39.74 -24.27 11.72
C ALA A 153 40.70 -23.07 11.83
N LEU A 154 41.99 -23.37 11.75
CA LEU A 154 43.13 -22.45 11.79
C LEU A 154 43.02 -21.39 10.68
N ILE A 155 42.92 -20.11 11.04
CA ILE A 155 42.86 -19.00 10.06
C ILE A 155 44.28 -18.61 9.65
N VAL A 156 44.63 -18.86 8.39
CA VAL A 156 45.73 -18.18 7.70
C VAL A 156 45.26 -16.75 7.38
N ARG A 157 45.93 -15.74 7.94
CA ARG A 157 45.56 -14.33 7.77
C ARG A 157 46.07 -13.78 6.43
N THR A 158 45.18 -13.24 5.60
CA THR A 158 45.49 -12.26 4.54
C THR A 158 45.28 -10.83 5.05
N PRO A 159 45.92 -9.80 4.44
CA PRO A 159 45.98 -8.45 5.01
C PRO A 159 44.67 -7.68 4.88
N ALA A 160 44.14 -7.26 6.03
CA ALA A 160 43.18 -6.18 6.31
C ALA A 160 42.32 -5.66 5.13
N GLU A 161 41.23 -6.36 4.84
CA GLU A 161 40.04 -5.73 4.29
C GLU A 161 39.45 -4.83 5.39
N ALA A 162 39.29 -3.54 5.10
CA ALA A 162 38.80 -2.55 6.06
C ALA A 162 37.52 -3.06 6.73
N ALA A 163 37.57 -3.22 8.06
CA ALA A 163 36.46 -3.74 8.84
C ALA A 163 35.20 -2.90 8.60
N VAL A 164 34.26 -3.45 7.83
CA VAL A 164 32.89 -2.94 7.76
C VAL A 164 32.32 -3.05 9.17
N LYS A 165 32.17 -1.91 9.85
CA LYS A 165 31.50 -1.88 11.15
C LYS A 165 30.11 -2.50 10.98
N PRO A 166 29.71 -3.49 11.80
CA PRO A 166 28.36 -4.05 11.71
C PRO A 166 27.36 -2.91 11.87
N SER A 167 26.52 -2.71 10.86
CA SER A 167 25.45 -1.73 10.90
C SER A 167 24.48 -2.17 12.00
N VAL A 168 24.29 -1.31 13.01
CA VAL A 168 23.19 -1.49 13.96
C VAL A 168 21.90 -1.62 13.15
N PRO A 169 21.07 -2.65 13.35
CA PRO A 169 19.82 -2.78 12.63
C PRO A 169 19.01 -1.50 12.86
N ARG A 170 18.73 -0.74 11.79
CA ARG A 170 17.82 0.40 11.88
C ARG A 170 16.45 -0.17 12.25
N LYS A 171 15.99 0.09 13.47
CA LYS A 171 14.63 -0.24 13.88
C LYS A 171 13.68 0.71 13.13
N TYR A 172 12.91 0.19 12.19
CA TYR A 172 11.91 0.95 11.46
C TYR A 172 10.58 0.86 12.22
N SER A 173 10.15 1.97 12.83
CA SER A 173 8.80 2.11 13.39
C SER A 173 7.94 2.93 12.45
N TRP A 174 6.74 2.43 12.14
CA TRP A 174 5.75 3.14 11.35
C TRP A 174 4.74 3.79 12.29
N GLU A 175 4.58 5.10 12.18
CA GLU A 175 3.53 5.86 12.88
C GLU A 175 2.62 6.54 11.86
N PRO A 176 1.32 6.70 12.16
CA PRO A 176 0.45 7.50 11.32
C PRO A 176 0.88 8.96 11.40
N VAL A 177 1.13 9.58 10.25
CA VAL A 177 1.47 11.00 10.16
C VAL A 177 0.56 11.67 9.13
N GLY A 178 -0.10 12.75 9.52
CA GLY A 178 -0.97 13.51 8.63
C GLY A 178 -2.45 13.11 8.67
N ILE A 179 -3.10 13.12 7.50
CA ILE A 179 -4.57 12.99 7.41
C ILE A 179 -4.97 11.52 7.60
N GLY A 180 -5.77 11.27 8.63
CA GLY A 180 -6.37 9.95 8.88
C GLY A 180 -7.58 9.68 7.99
N GLY A 181 -7.54 8.54 7.29
CA GLY A 181 -8.67 7.66 6.93
C GLY A 181 -9.92 8.25 6.29
N GLY A 182 -10.07 8.02 4.98
CA GLY A 182 -11.33 8.17 4.22
C GLY A 182 -11.24 7.62 2.79
N GLY A 183 -10.02 7.58 2.22
CA GLY A 183 -9.68 6.95 0.95
C GLY A 183 -8.24 6.42 0.96
N GLY A 184 -7.89 5.56 0.01
CA GLY A 184 -6.54 5.07 -0.19
C GLY A 184 -5.60 6.19 -0.62
N MET A 185 -4.36 6.16 -0.11
CA MET A 185 -3.28 7.06 -0.50
C MET A 185 -2.31 6.29 -1.40
N PHE A 186 -1.89 6.92 -2.49
CA PHE A 186 -1.10 6.31 -3.55
C PHE A 186 0.09 7.19 -3.90
N SER A 187 1.11 6.56 -4.48
CA SER A 187 2.27 7.20 -5.11
C SER A 187 2.85 8.41 -4.34
N PRO A 188 3.24 8.24 -3.06
CA PRO A 188 3.92 9.31 -2.34
C PRO A 188 5.22 9.66 -3.06
N ALA A 189 5.47 10.96 -3.21
CA ALA A 189 6.68 11.50 -3.80
C ALA A 189 7.28 12.56 -2.87
N SER A 190 8.57 12.46 -2.61
CA SER A 190 9.35 13.47 -1.87
C SER A 190 10.26 14.23 -2.84
N SER A 191 10.40 15.54 -2.62
CA SER A 191 11.28 16.36 -3.44
C SER A 191 12.74 15.98 -3.20
N PRO A 192 13.53 15.75 -4.26
CA PRO A 192 14.98 15.54 -4.11
C PRO A 192 15.71 16.81 -3.68
N HIS A 193 15.05 17.97 -3.75
CA HIS A 193 15.62 19.28 -3.41
C HIS A 193 15.23 19.78 -2.02
N ASP A 194 14.16 19.23 -1.45
CA ASP A 194 13.67 19.62 -0.13
C ASP A 194 12.89 18.46 0.52
N PRO A 195 13.44 17.82 1.57
CA PRO A 195 12.79 16.69 2.22
C PRO A 195 11.45 17.05 2.88
N ASN A 196 11.16 18.35 3.08
CA ASN A 196 9.89 18.78 3.63
C ASN A 196 8.77 18.85 2.60
N LEU A 197 9.10 19.00 1.32
CA LEU A 197 8.13 19.11 0.23
C LEU A 197 7.77 17.72 -0.29
N MET A 198 6.50 17.34 -0.13
CA MET A 198 5.99 16.05 -0.59
C MET A 198 4.64 16.19 -1.26
N PHE A 199 4.33 15.26 -2.17
CA PHE A 199 3.03 15.10 -2.79
C PHE A 199 2.52 13.68 -2.62
N VAL A 200 1.20 13.51 -2.54
CA VAL A 200 0.54 12.21 -2.53
C VAL A 200 -0.83 12.34 -3.19
N ASN A 201 -1.28 11.31 -3.91
CA ASN A 201 -2.59 11.27 -4.53
C ASN A 201 -3.53 10.30 -3.78
N SER A 202 -4.84 10.51 -3.90
CA SER A 202 -5.87 9.69 -3.27
C SER A 202 -6.88 9.16 -4.29
N ASP A 203 -7.44 7.98 -4.04
CA ASP A 203 -8.56 7.41 -4.83
C ASP A 203 -9.86 8.20 -4.73
N MET A 204 -10.01 9.04 -3.70
CA MET A 204 -11.16 9.93 -3.51
C MET A 204 -11.05 11.25 -4.28
N GLY A 205 -10.23 11.29 -5.34
CA GLY A 205 -10.10 12.43 -6.23
C GLY A 205 -9.18 13.56 -5.74
N HIS A 206 -8.58 13.41 -4.55
CA HIS A 206 -7.72 14.43 -3.96
C HIS A 206 -6.26 14.26 -4.39
N PHE A 207 -5.61 15.39 -4.65
CA PHE A 207 -4.16 15.53 -4.64
C PHE A 207 -3.79 16.26 -3.34
N LEU A 208 -2.65 15.96 -2.75
CA LEU A 208 -2.25 16.49 -1.46
C LEU A 208 -0.79 16.92 -1.46
N ARG A 209 -0.49 17.95 -0.67
CA ARG A 209 0.85 18.52 -0.50
C ARG A 209 1.22 18.64 0.96
N SER A 210 2.46 18.28 1.28
CA SER A 210 3.10 18.59 2.56
C SER A 210 4.28 19.52 2.35
N THR A 211 4.56 20.38 3.33
CA THR A 211 5.71 21.29 3.37
C THR A 211 6.50 21.16 4.68
N ASP A 212 6.25 20.09 5.43
CA ASP A 212 6.84 19.82 6.75
C ASP A 212 7.30 18.36 6.91
N GLY A 213 7.56 17.67 5.79
CA GLY A 213 8.09 16.31 5.77
C GLY A 213 7.01 15.25 6.05
N GLY A 214 5.77 15.54 5.68
CA GLY A 214 4.63 14.65 5.84
C GLY A 214 3.92 14.77 7.19
N ARG A 215 4.32 15.69 8.08
CA ARG A 215 3.68 15.93 9.39
C ARG A 215 2.25 16.44 9.24
N SER A 216 2.03 17.30 8.26
CA SER A 216 0.71 17.79 7.86
C SER A 216 0.57 17.81 6.34
N TRP A 217 -0.68 17.73 5.87
CA TRP A 217 -1.01 17.72 4.46
C TRP A 217 -2.18 18.66 4.17
N ARG A 218 -2.03 19.44 3.10
CA ARG A 218 -3.07 20.27 2.51
C ARG A 218 -3.64 19.56 1.29
N MET A 219 -4.97 19.44 1.23
CA MET A 219 -5.68 18.99 0.03
C MET A 219 -5.81 20.14 -0.97
N TYR A 220 -5.66 19.83 -2.26
CA TYR A 220 -6.04 20.77 -3.32
C TYR A 220 -7.54 20.73 -3.59
N ASN A 221 -8.06 21.84 -4.13
CA ASN A 221 -9.42 21.86 -4.64
C ASN A 221 -9.50 20.98 -5.90
N PHE A 222 -10.50 20.12 -5.98
CA PHE A 222 -10.72 19.23 -7.13
C PHE A 222 -10.88 19.98 -8.47
N ARG A 223 -11.26 21.27 -8.44
CA ARG A 223 -11.34 22.12 -9.63
C ARG A 223 -9.97 22.59 -10.14
N GLU A 224 -8.98 22.66 -9.25
CA GLU A 224 -7.61 23.08 -9.58
C GLU A 224 -6.80 21.90 -10.11
N ILE A 225 -6.91 20.76 -9.43
CA ILE A 225 -6.22 19.54 -9.78
C ILE A 225 -6.98 18.35 -9.23
N THR A 226 -7.25 17.37 -10.09
CA THR A 226 -7.83 16.10 -9.68
C THR A 226 -6.72 15.09 -9.47
N GLY A 227 -6.72 14.43 -8.31
CA GLY A 227 -5.96 13.21 -8.11
C GLY A 227 -6.71 12.02 -8.72
N HIS A 228 -5.96 11.03 -9.20
CA HIS A 228 -6.49 9.69 -9.49
C HIS A 228 -5.44 8.71 -9.00
N THR A 229 -5.82 7.45 -8.72
CA THR A 229 -4.90 6.39 -8.24
C THR A 229 -3.64 6.20 -9.09
N VAL A 230 -3.69 6.60 -10.36
CA VAL A 230 -2.59 6.47 -11.32
C VAL A 230 -1.79 7.77 -11.50
N CYS A 231 -2.28 8.92 -11.04
CA CYS A 231 -1.60 10.20 -11.22
C CYS A 231 -0.40 10.28 -10.25
N ARG A 232 0.81 9.98 -10.73
CA ARG A 232 2.03 10.01 -9.91
C ARG A 232 2.69 11.40 -9.96
N PRO A 233 2.92 12.06 -8.81
CA PRO A 233 3.76 13.25 -8.76
C PRO A 233 5.22 12.90 -9.07
N ILE A 234 5.88 13.71 -9.89
CA ILE A 234 7.29 13.57 -10.25
C ILE A 234 7.96 14.94 -10.15
N PHE A 235 8.97 15.07 -9.30
CA PHE A 235 9.73 16.31 -9.17
C PHE A 235 10.73 16.48 -10.30
N HIS A 236 10.91 17.73 -10.75
CA HIS A 236 11.95 18.03 -11.72
C HIS A 236 13.33 17.78 -11.08
N PRO A 237 14.20 17.00 -11.72
CA PRO A 237 15.46 16.54 -11.11
C PRO A 237 16.46 17.67 -10.84
N GLN A 238 16.37 18.78 -11.59
CA GLN A 238 17.32 19.90 -11.52
C GLN A 238 16.69 21.25 -11.11
N ASN A 239 15.36 21.30 -10.94
CA ASN A 239 14.65 22.56 -10.66
C ASN A 239 13.77 22.37 -9.41
N PRO A 240 14.10 23.00 -8.27
CA PRO A 240 13.42 22.79 -7.00
C PRO A 240 11.98 23.30 -6.97
N ASN A 241 11.57 24.12 -7.95
CA ASN A 241 10.23 24.70 -8.01
C ASN A 241 9.29 23.96 -8.96
N THR A 242 9.82 23.04 -9.77
CA THR A 242 9.06 22.36 -10.80
C THR A 242 8.73 20.92 -10.42
N ALA A 243 7.49 20.54 -10.66
CA ALA A 243 7.04 19.16 -10.59
C ALA A 243 5.95 18.93 -11.64
N TYR A 244 5.72 17.66 -11.93
CA TYR A 244 4.75 17.19 -12.89
C TYR A 244 3.83 16.18 -12.22
N THR A 245 2.63 16.07 -12.75
CA THR A 245 1.76 14.92 -12.56
C THR A 245 0.98 14.71 -13.84
N TYR A 246 0.25 13.62 -13.96
CA TYR A 246 -0.49 13.31 -15.17
C TYR A 246 -1.81 12.69 -14.78
N CYS A 247 -2.86 13.07 -15.48
CA CYS A 247 -4.16 12.44 -15.34
C CYS A 247 -4.74 12.23 -16.72
N ARG A 248 -5.65 11.27 -16.88
CA ARG A 248 -6.29 10.66 -18.09
C ARG A 248 -6.21 11.32 -19.48
N LYS A 249 -5.87 12.60 -19.64
CA LYS A 249 -5.69 13.29 -20.94
C LYS A 249 -4.52 14.29 -21.00
N GLY A 250 -3.56 14.28 -20.08
CA GLY A 250 -2.40 15.18 -20.20
C GLY A 250 -1.49 15.28 -18.99
N VAL A 251 -0.50 16.14 -19.14
CA VAL A 251 0.50 16.45 -18.11
C VAL A 251 0.14 17.78 -17.46
N MET A 252 0.12 17.78 -16.13
CA MET A 252 0.01 18.97 -15.31
C MET A 252 1.40 19.33 -14.78
N THR A 253 1.67 20.62 -14.61
CA THR A 253 2.93 21.12 -14.08
C THR A 253 2.71 22.22 -13.04
N THR A 254 3.65 22.34 -12.12
CA THR A 254 3.81 23.47 -11.22
C THR A 254 5.17 24.11 -11.46
N SER A 255 5.28 25.41 -11.21
CA SER A 255 6.54 26.16 -11.20
C SER A 255 6.76 26.92 -9.88
N ASP A 256 5.94 26.62 -8.86
CA ASP A 256 5.89 27.30 -7.57
C ASP A 256 5.81 26.28 -6.41
N ARG A 257 6.50 25.14 -6.55
CA ARG A 257 6.59 24.10 -5.51
C ARG A 257 5.22 23.52 -5.14
N GLY A 258 4.33 23.47 -6.12
CA GLY A 258 2.96 22.99 -5.97
C GLY A 258 2.04 23.97 -5.25
N GLU A 259 2.29 25.28 -5.21
CA GLU A 259 1.22 26.19 -4.77
C GLU A 259 0.09 26.20 -5.80
N THR A 260 0.43 26.23 -7.08
CA THR A 260 -0.51 26.15 -8.19
C THR A 260 -0.09 25.11 -9.22
N TRP A 261 -1.09 24.53 -9.89
CA TRP A 261 -0.92 23.58 -10.98
C TRP A 261 -1.63 24.08 -12.22
N ARG A 262 -1.01 23.88 -13.38
CA ARG A 262 -1.61 24.18 -14.69
C ARG A 262 -1.40 23.02 -15.64
N LYS A 263 -2.26 22.89 -16.64
CA LYS A 263 -2.01 21.95 -17.74
C LYS A 263 -0.79 22.43 -18.53
N LEU A 264 0.16 21.51 -18.75
CA LEU A 264 1.34 21.74 -19.59
C LEU A 264 1.04 21.36 -21.04
N ALA A 265 0.50 20.17 -21.24
CA ALA A 265 0.19 19.63 -22.55
C ALA A 265 -0.94 18.61 -22.47
N ASP A 266 -1.69 18.49 -23.57
CA ASP A 266 -2.56 17.34 -23.81
C ASP A 266 -1.74 16.20 -24.42
N ILE A 267 -2.04 14.96 -24.00
CA ILE A 267 -1.49 13.75 -24.59
C ILE A 267 -2.67 12.90 -25.06
N GLN A 268 -2.57 12.33 -26.25
CA GLN A 268 -3.59 11.40 -26.75
C GLN A 268 -3.55 10.09 -25.93
N GLY A 269 -4.72 9.66 -25.45
CA GLY A 269 -4.86 8.48 -24.60
C GLY A 269 -4.74 8.78 -23.10
N ASN A 270 -4.91 7.74 -22.29
CA ASN A 270 -4.71 7.83 -20.84
C ASN A 270 -3.22 7.69 -20.53
N VAL A 271 -2.62 8.72 -19.93
CA VAL A 271 -1.25 8.62 -19.40
C VAL A 271 -1.28 7.77 -18.12
N LEU A 272 -0.42 6.76 -18.08
CA LEU A 272 -0.33 5.76 -17.01
C LEU A 272 1.00 5.86 -16.25
N GLU A 273 2.07 6.27 -16.94
CA GLU A 273 3.41 6.46 -16.37
C GLU A 273 4.09 7.66 -17.05
N LEU A 274 4.95 8.35 -16.31
CA LEU A 274 5.77 9.45 -16.83
C LEU A 274 7.20 9.29 -16.29
N ALA A 275 8.19 9.38 -17.16
CA ALA A 275 9.61 9.32 -16.80
C ALA A 275 10.32 10.57 -17.31
N ILE A 276 11.20 11.12 -16.48
CA ILE A 276 12.02 12.29 -16.79
C ILE A 276 13.48 11.86 -16.69
N ASP A 277 14.26 12.23 -17.70
CA ASP A 277 15.70 12.06 -17.64
C ASP A 277 16.31 13.02 -16.60
N PRO A 278 17.02 12.51 -15.57
CA PRO A 278 17.62 13.35 -14.53
C PRO A 278 18.72 14.29 -15.02
N ASP A 279 19.46 13.91 -16.06
CA ASP A 279 20.62 14.65 -16.54
C ASP A 279 20.23 15.56 -17.72
N ALA A 280 19.18 15.20 -18.45
CA ALA A 280 18.63 15.98 -19.56
C ALA A 280 17.09 16.11 -19.47
N PRO A 281 16.54 16.91 -18.55
CA PRO A 281 15.11 16.91 -18.22
C PRO A 281 14.16 17.34 -19.35
N ALA A 282 14.71 17.88 -20.44
CA ALA A 282 13.95 18.11 -21.66
C ALA A 282 13.48 16.80 -22.31
N PHE A 283 14.23 15.71 -22.13
CA PHE A 283 13.86 14.38 -22.57
C PHE A 283 12.94 13.71 -21.54
N MET A 284 11.71 13.41 -21.97
CA MET A 284 10.71 12.75 -21.15
C MET A 284 9.99 11.67 -21.96
N LEU A 285 9.51 10.65 -21.25
CA LEU A 285 8.68 9.59 -21.80
C LEU A 285 7.36 9.53 -21.04
N ALA A 286 6.27 9.29 -21.76
CA ALA A 286 4.96 9.02 -21.18
C ALA A 286 4.44 7.68 -21.70
N GLY A 287 4.12 6.78 -20.79
CA GLY A 287 3.45 5.52 -21.09
C GLY A 287 1.95 5.77 -21.12
N THR A 288 1.30 5.37 -22.19
CA THR A 288 -0.14 5.52 -22.37
C THR A 288 -0.83 4.17 -22.49
N ASP A 289 -2.16 4.17 -22.53
CA ASP A 289 -2.96 3.01 -22.88
C ASP A 289 -2.83 2.56 -24.34
N SER A 290 -2.03 3.25 -25.16
CA SER A 290 -1.84 2.97 -26.59
C SER A 290 -0.40 3.14 -27.06
N GLY A 291 0.58 3.05 -26.15
CA GLY A 291 2.00 3.05 -26.50
C GLY A 291 2.86 3.99 -25.66
N VAL A 292 3.99 4.39 -26.24
CA VAL A 292 4.92 5.36 -25.65
C VAL A 292 4.86 6.67 -26.41
N MET A 293 4.80 7.77 -25.67
CA MET A 293 4.98 9.13 -26.18
C MET A 293 6.32 9.67 -25.68
N ARG A 294 7.01 10.45 -26.51
CA ARG A 294 8.28 11.10 -26.20
C ARG A 294 8.17 12.61 -26.32
N SER A 295 8.81 13.32 -25.39
CA SER A 295 9.04 14.76 -25.45
C SER A 295 10.54 15.05 -25.45
N MET A 296 10.93 16.11 -26.16
CA MET A 296 12.31 16.64 -26.24
C MET A 296 12.40 18.09 -25.73
N ASP A 297 11.32 18.63 -25.16
CA ASP A 297 11.17 20.03 -24.75
C ASP A 297 10.57 20.18 -23.35
N GLY A 298 10.80 19.18 -22.48
CA GLY A 298 10.37 19.23 -21.07
C GLY A 298 8.87 19.02 -20.90
N GLY A 299 8.25 18.30 -21.84
CA GLY A 299 6.85 17.90 -21.79
C GLY A 299 5.88 18.90 -22.42
N ALA A 300 6.38 19.93 -23.11
CA ALA A 300 5.54 20.91 -23.80
C ALA A 300 4.92 20.33 -25.09
N THR A 301 5.66 19.50 -25.82
CA THR A 301 5.17 18.74 -26.97
C THR A 301 5.52 17.27 -26.88
N TRP A 302 4.66 16.43 -27.48
CA TRP A 302 4.74 14.97 -27.40
C TRP A 302 4.56 14.33 -28.78
N GLN A 303 5.39 13.35 -29.08
CA GLN A 303 5.33 12.57 -30.32
C GLN A 303 5.26 11.08 -29.99
N ALA A 304 4.46 10.32 -30.74
CA ALA A 304 4.40 8.87 -30.55
C ALA A 304 5.73 8.22 -30.93
N ALA A 305 6.24 7.35 -30.07
CA ALA A 305 7.34 6.46 -30.40
C ALA A 305 6.81 5.27 -31.21
N SER A 306 7.56 4.84 -32.22
CA SER A 306 7.21 3.67 -33.02
C SER A 306 7.46 2.36 -32.25
N GLY A 307 6.79 1.29 -32.66
CA GLY A 307 7.08 -0.07 -32.16
C GLY A 307 6.41 -0.48 -30.85
N VAL A 308 5.71 0.42 -30.16
CA VAL A 308 4.91 0.10 -28.96
C VAL A 308 3.49 0.63 -29.14
N THR A 309 2.52 -0.27 -29.29
CA THR A 309 1.09 0.06 -29.50
C THR A 309 0.19 -0.39 -28.36
N ASP A 310 0.74 -1.19 -27.44
CA ASP A 310 0.06 -1.71 -26.26
C ASP A 310 0.12 -0.74 -25.07
N SER A 311 -0.69 -1.01 -24.06
CA SER A 311 -0.71 -0.24 -22.81
C SER A 311 0.63 -0.34 -22.08
N VAL A 312 1.22 0.81 -21.72
CA VAL A 312 2.51 0.94 -21.03
C VAL A 312 2.29 1.45 -19.61
N VAL A 313 2.71 0.67 -18.63
CA VAL A 313 2.53 0.94 -17.18
C VAL A 313 3.83 1.08 -16.42
N GLY A 314 4.96 0.91 -17.10
CA GLY A 314 6.30 1.08 -16.53
C GLY A 314 7.25 1.66 -17.56
N LEU A 315 8.05 2.63 -17.12
CA LEU A 315 9.08 3.27 -17.92
C LEU A 315 10.37 3.34 -17.12
N PHE A 316 11.50 3.15 -17.80
CA PHE A 316 12.81 3.33 -17.22
C PHE A 316 13.77 3.94 -18.25
N ILE A 317 14.47 5.01 -17.85
CA ILE A 317 15.52 5.65 -18.64
C ILE A 317 16.86 5.31 -17.97
N ASP A 318 17.74 4.64 -18.70
CA ASP A 318 19.07 4.25 -18.20
C ASP A 318 20.02 5.45 -18.21
N ARG A 319 20.37 5.90 -17.00
CA ARG A 319 21.27 7.03 -16.78
C ARG A 319 22.73 6.71 -17.12
N ASN A 320 23.08 5.42 -17.22
CA ASN A 320 24.43 4.97 -17.54
C ASN A 320 24.75 5.03 -19.04
N SER A 321 23.72 5.04 -19.90
CA SER A 321 23.87 5.35 -21.32
C SER A 321 24.14 6.83 -21.57
N THR A 322 24.68 7.21 -22.73
CA THR A 322 24.96 8.62 -23.03
C THR A 322 23.66 9.42 -23.25
N VAL A 323 23.67 10.72 -22.94
CA VAL A 323 22.49 11.60 -23.02
C VAL A 323 21.91 11.65 -24.44
N ASP A 324 22.76 11.64 -25.46
CA ASP A 324 22.38 11.62 -26.87
C ASP A 324 21.80 10.28 -27.34
N ARG A 325 21.96 9.22 -26.54
CA ARG A 325 21.60 7.86 -26.94
C ARG A 325 21.10 7.03 -25.75
N ARG A 326 20.06 7.55 -25.09
CA ARG A 326 19.48 6.91 -23.92
C ARG A 326 18.95 5.52 -24.23
N SER A 327 19.42 4.52 -23.48
CA SER A 327 18.74 3.23 -23.41
C SER A 327 17.47 3.39 -22.58
N CYS A 328 16.32 3.13 -23.18
CA CYS A 328 15.01 3.26 -22.55
C CYS A 328 14.29 1.92 -22.57
N PHE A 329 13.49 1.66 -21.53
CA PHE A 329 12.68 0.45 -21.40
C PHE A 329 11.24 0.82 -21.11
N ALA A 330 10.32 0.11 -21.76
CA ALA A 330 8.89 0.22 -21.52
C ALA A 330 8.32 -1.16 -21.18
N GLY A 331 7.53 -1.24 -20.11
CA GLY A 331 6.83 -2.44 -19.67
C GLY A 331 5.33 -2.27 -19.78
N GLY A 332 4.65 -3.23 -20.39
CA GLY A 332 3.23 -3.12 -20.73
C GLY A 332 2.54 -4.45 -21.01
N SER A 333 1.29 -4.38 -21.48
CA SER A 333 0.51 -5.58 -21.84
C SER A 333 1.12 -6.37 -23.01
N GLY A 334 1.87 -5.70 -23.89
CA GLY A 334 2.62 -6.32 -24.99
C GLY A 334 3.98 -6.91 -24.58
N GLY A 335 4.37 -6.84 -23.29
CA GLY A 335 5.65 -7.32 -22.79
C GLY A 335 6.63 -6.19 -22.44
N VAL A 336 7.93 -6.47 -22.59
CA VAL A 336 9.02 -5.53 -22.31
C VAL A 336 9.66 -5.09 -23.63
N PHE A 337 9.73 -3.80 -23.83
CA PHE A 337 10.32 -3.15 -25.00
C PHE A 337 11.59 -2.40 -24.60
N ARG A 338 12.52 -2.25 -25.55
CA ARG A 338 13.75 -1.47 -25.38
C ARG A 338 13.97 -0.58 -26.61
N SER A 339 14.41 0.65 -26.39
CA SER A 339 14.92 1.57 -27.42
C SER A 339 16.29 2.10 -27.00
N THR A 340 17.09 2.50 -27.98
CA THR A 340 18.46 3.02 -27.81
C THR A 340 18.76 4.17 -28.76
N ASP A 341 17.72 4.86 -29.21
CA ASP A 341 17.71 5.81 -30.32
C ASP A 341 16.76 7.00 -30.10
#